data_AF-A0A957IMJ2-F1
#
_entry.id   AF-A0A957IMJ2-F1
#
_cell.length_a   1.000
_cell.length_b   1.000
_cell.length_c   1.000
_cell.angle_alpha   90.00
_cell.angle_beta   90.00
_cell.angle_gamma   90.00
#
_symmetry.space_group_name_H-M   'P 1'
#
loop_
_entity.id
_entity.type
_entity.pdbx_description
1 polymer ?
#
loop_
_entity_poly.entity_id
_entity_poly.type
_entity_poly.pdbx_seq_one_letter_code
_entity_poly.pdbx_strand_id
1 'polypeptide(L)'
;GLISDPLTELQRLRLLVAKEQWDEAETAVLTFQRQFPDYERQETNQLLYDSYVGLGLNLIEGEQAELGLFYLNQAEELGDLPQEVQDYRLWAEWYLQGIGFYGVNWEIAVGYFRDLCLVAPFYQSSCELLRDSLISYADLYAFAQDWCPAVDFYVEAQRQGNSTELAQKLEAARTGCLEATPTPGVITGTVPITDVQPFGGSSSNFLPTPGTENR
;
A
#
# COMPACT_ATOMS: atom_id res chain seq x y z
N GLY A 1 -22.91 12.04 29.95
CA GLY A 1 -23.39 12.95 31.02
C GLY A 1 -22.35 14.03 31.21
N LEU A 2 -22.70 15.15 31.86
CA LEU A 2 -21.71 16.18 32.20
C LEU A 2 -20.70 15.61 33.20
N ILE A 3 -19.41 15.68 32.87
CA ILE A 3 -18.31 15.31 33.78
C ILE A 3 -18.26 16.36 34.90
N SER A 4 -18.40 15.95 36.16
CA SER A 4 -18.49 16.87 37.30
C SER A 4 -17.13 17.24 37.91
N ASP A 5 -16.12 16.38 37.76
CA ASP A 5 -14.77 16.59 38.28
C ASP A 5 -13.72 16.22 37.21
N PRO A 6 -13.05 17.21 36.60
CA PRO A 6 -12.11 16.96 35.52
C PRO A 6 -10.85 16.20 35.97
N LEU A 7 -10.42 16.34 37.23
CA LEU A 7 -9.22 15.64 37.71
C LEU A 7 -9.46 14.14 37.84
N THR A 8 -10.59 13.77 38.47
CA THR A 8 -10.98 12.36 38.62
C THR A 8 -11.20 11.71 37.25
N GLU A 9 -11.83 12.43 36.31
CA GLU A 9 -12.05 11.89 34.96
C GLU A 9 -10.73 11.73 34.21
N LEU A 10 -9.80 12.69 34.27
CA LEU A 10 -8.48 12.56 33.65
C LEU A 10 -7.71 11.32 34.18
N GLN A 11 -7.82 11.01 35.47
CA GLN A 11 -7.24 9.78 36.02
C GLN A 11 -7.88 8.52 35.43
N ARG A 12 -9.20 8.52 35.20
CA ARG A 12 -9.88 7.43 34.50
C ARG A 12 -9.36 7.28 33.07
N LEU A 13 -9.21 8.38 32.32
CA LEU A 13 -8.71 8.34 30.93
C LEU A 13 -7.31 7.70 30.86
N ARG A 14 -6.40 8.09 31.76
CA ARG A 14 -5.08 7.47 31.88
C ARG A 14 -5.16 5.96 32.11
N LEU A 15 -6.10 5.51 32.95
CA LEU A 15 -6.30 4.08 33.22
C LEU A 15 -6.85 3.31 32.01
N LEU A 16 -7.71 3.93 31.19
CA LEU A 16 -8.20 3.31 29.96
C LEU A 16 -7.05 3.09 28.97
N VAL A 17 -6.25 4.13 28.72
CA VAL A 17 -5.06 4.06 27.84
C VAL A 17 -4.03 3.07 28.38
N ALA A 18 -3.71 3.11 29.68
CA ALA A 18 -2.74 2.19 30.28
C ALA A 18 -3.20 0.71 30.29
N LYS A 19 -4.51 0.46 30.13
CA LYS A 19 -5.09 -0.87 29.99
C LYS A 19 -5.40 -1.25 28.55
N GLU A 20 -4.98 -0.42 27.59
CA GLU A 20 -5.18 -0.64 26.16
C GLU A 20 -6.65 -0.76 25.77
N GLN A 21 -7.54 -0.09 26.52
CA GLN A 21 -8.98 -0.06 26.27
C GLN A 21 -9.28 1.00 25.20
N TRP A 22 -8.68 0.87 24.02
CA TRP A 22 -8.57 1.95 23.04
C TRP A 22 -9.90 2.51 22.56
N ASP A 23 -10.89 1.65 22.27
CA ASP A 23 -12.22 2.08 21.85
C ASP A 23 -12.91 2.96 22.91
N GLU A 24 -12.82 2.56 24.18
CA GLU A 24 -13.41 3.34 25.28
C GLU A 24 -12.59 4.61 25.55
N ALA A 25 -11.26 4.51 25.48
CA ALA A 25 -10.34 5.62 25.70
C ALA A 25 -10.56 6.76 24.69
N GLU A 26 -10.62 6.45 23.39
CA GLU A 26 -10.84 7.42 22.31
C GLU A 26 -12.10 8.26 22.55
N THR A 27 -13.23 7.59 22.74
CA THR A 27 -14.53 8.25 22.90
C THR A 27 -14.58 9.06 24.20
N ALA A 28 -13.97 8.56 25.28
CA ALA A 28 -13.92 9.23 26.57
C ALA A 28 -13.02 10.48 26.51
N VAL A 29 -11.84 10.38 25.90
CA VAL A 29 -10.90 11.51 25.75
C VAL A 29 -11.50 12.60 24.87
N LEU A 30 -12.11 12.26 23.72
CA LEU A 30 -12.80 13.25 22.88
C LEU A 30 -13.95 13.94 23.61
N THR A 31 -14.71 13.20 24.42
CA THR A 31 -15.78 13.77 25.23
C THR A 31 -15.25 14.72 26.30
N PHE A 32 -14.17 14.33 26.98
CA PHE A 32 -13.48 15.17 27.96
C PHE A 32 -12.99 16.47 27.32
N GLN A 33 -12.29 16.38 26.19
CA GLN A 33 -11.77 17.53 25.46
C GLN A 33 -12.85 18.49 24.97
N ARG A 34 -14.01 17.97 24.54
CA ARG A 34 -15.15 18.83 24.15
C ARG A 34 -15.73 19.60 25.33
N GLN A 35 -15.74 19.01 26.53
CA GLN A 35 -16.26 19.66 27.72
C GLN A 35 -15.24 20.60 28.37
N PHE A 36 -13.95 20.25 28.31
CA PHE A 36 -12.84 20.98 28.94
C PHE A 36 -11.70 21.22 27.92
N PRO A 37 -11.88 22.13 26.96
CA PRO A 37 -10.96 22.29 25.83
C PRO A 37 -9.54 22.68 26.24
N ASP A 38 -9.38 23.43 27.32
CA ASP A 38 -8.07 23.95 27.77
C ASP A 38 -7.45 23.14 28.92
N TYR A 39 -8.17 22.17 29.49
CA TYR A 39 -7.72 21.44 30.69
C TYR A 39 -6.71 20.36 30.33
N GLU A 40 -5.46 20.49 30.81
CA GLU A 40 -4.37 19.53 30.56
C GLU A 40 -4.30 19.13 29.08
N ARG A 41 -4.42 20.10 28.18
CA ARG A 41 -4.61 19.88 26.74
C ARG A 41 -3.49 19.07 26.11
N GLN A 42 -2.24 19.31 26.52
CA GLN A 42 -1.09 18.56 26.03
C GLN A 42 -1.18 17.08 26.42
N GLU A 43 -1.56 16.79 27.66
CA GLU A 43 -1.70 15.41 28.12
C GLU A 43 -2.89 14.70 27.47
N THR A 44 -4.04 15.38 27.38
CA THR A 44 -5.21 14.80 26.71
C THR A 44 -4.98 14.60 25.21
N ASN A 45 -4.12 15.41 24.55
CA ASN A 45 -3.63 15.11 23.19
C ASN A 45 -2.84 13.81 23.16
N GLN A 46 -1.90 13.62 24.09
CA GLN A 46 -1.10 12.41 24.14
C GLN A 46 -1.97 11.17 24.35
N LEU A 47 -2.93 11.23 25.28
CA LEU A 47 -3.86 10.11 25.52
C LEU A 47 -4.71 9.78 24.28
N LEU A 48 -5.14 10.81 23.53
CA LEU A 48 -5.89 10.61 22.30
C LEU A 48 -5.01 10.01 21.19
N TYR A 49 -3.78 10.52 21.04
CA TYR A 49 -2.78 9.99 20.13
C TYR A 49 -2.51 8.50 20.40
N ASP A 50 -2.22 8.14 21.66
CA ASP A 50 -1.95 6.75 22.05
C ASP A 50 -3.16 5.85 21.75
N SER A 51 -4.37 6.34 21.99
CA SER A 51 -5.61 5.62 21.68
C SER A 51 -5.80 5.40 20.17
N TYR A 52 -5.53 6.40 19.35
CA TYR A 52 -5.60 6.28 17.89
C TYR A 52 -4.55 5.34 17.31
N VAL A 53 -3.31 5.38 17.81
CA VAL A 53 -2.26 4.41 17.42
C VAL A 53 -2.69 2.98 17.77
N GLY A 54 -3.16 2.76 19.01
CA GLY A 54 -3.61 1.45 19.47
C GLY A 54 -4.79 0.91 18.66
N LEU A 55 -5.80 1.74 18.38
CA LEU A 55 -6.92 1.38 17.49
C LEU A 55 -6.44 1.04 16.08
N GLY A 56 -5.59 1.91 15.52
CA GLY A 56 -5.06 1.75 14.17
C GLY A 56 -4.38 0.40 13.97
N LEU A 57 -3.48 0.03 14.88
CA LEU A 57 -2.78 -1.25 14.85
C LEU A 57 -3.73 -2.43 15.02
N ASN A 58 -4.59 -2.41 16.06
CA ASN A 58 -5.54 -3.50 16.31
C ASN A 58 -6.45 -3.78 15.12
N LEU A 59 -6.89 -2.73 14.42
CA LEU A 59 -7.77 -2.85 13.27
C LEU A 59 -7.02 -3.32 12.02
N ILE A 60 -5.80 -2.82 11.78
CA ILE A 60 -4.95 -3.29 10.68
C ILE A 60 -4.64 -4.79 10.83
N GLU A 61 -4.33 -5.23 12.05
CA GLU A 61 -4.11 -6.65 12.36
C GLU A 61 -5.40 -7.47 12.29
N GLY A 62 -6.53 -6.88 12.71
CA GLY A 62 -7.86 -7.50 12.69
C GLY A 62 -8.60 -7.42 11.35
N GLU A 63 -7.88 -7.32 10.23
CA GLU A 63 -8.41 -7.32 8.85
C GLU A 63 -9.30 -6.11 8.48
N GLN A 64 -9.28 -5.05 9.29
CA GLN A 64 -10.00 -3.79 9.06
C GLN A 64 -9.03 -2.67 8.66
N ALA A 65 -8.21 -2.95 7.64
CA ALA A 65 -7.11 -2.08 7.20
C ALA A 65 -7.55 -0.63 6.94
N GLU A 66 -8.67 -0.40 6.23
CA GLU A 66 -9.15 0.97 5.94
C GLU A 66 -9.47 1.76 7.21
N LEU A 67 -10.15 1.14 8.17
CA LEU A 67 -10.51 1.81 9.42
C LEU A 67 -9.28 2.03 10.31
N GLY A 68 -8.35 1.07 10.31
CA GLY A 68 -7.10 1.25 11.04
C GLY A 68 -6.25 2.38 10.47
N LEU A 69 -6.12 2.48 9.14
CA LEU A 69 -5.46 3.61 8.46
C LEU A 69 -6.13 4.95 8.80
N PHE A 70 -7.46 4.99 8.88
CA PHE A 70 -8.18 6.19 9.32
C PHE A 70 -7.70 6.66 10.70
N TYR A 71 -7.61 5.77 11.69
CA TYR A 71 -7.15 6.16 13.02
C TYR A 71 -5.66 6.54 13.05
N LEU A 72 -4.80 5.87 12.28
CA LEU A 72 -3.40 6.29 12.16
C LEU A 72 -3.25 7.69 11.58
N ASN A 73 -4.06 8.04 10.58
CA ASN A 73 -4.09 9.41 10.04
C ASN A 73 -4.54 10.43 11.10
N GLN A 74 -5.53 10.09 11.93
CA GLN A 74 -5.94 10.96 13.04
C GLN A 74 -4.84 11.12 14.11
N ALA A 75 -4.04 10.08 14.36
CA ALA A 75 -2.88 10.18 15.24
C ALA A 75 -1.80 11.13 14.68
N GLU A 76 -1.55 11.12 13.37
CA GLU A 76 -0.57 12.01 12.72
C GLU A 76 -0.90 13.51 12.87
N GLU A 77 -2.17 13.86 13.07
CA GLU A 77 -2.57 15.24 13.38
C GLU A 77 -2.07 15.71 14.76
N LEU A 78 -1.74 14.76 15.66
CA LEU A 78 -1.35 15.02 17.05
C LEU A 78 0.16 14.79 17.30
N GLY A 79 0.82 13.97 16.50
CA GLY A 79 2.25 13.67 16.61
C GLY A 79 2.74 12.70 15.55
N ASP A 80 4.07 12.60 15.39
CA ASP A 80 4.67 11.69 14.41
C ASP A 80 4.49 10.21 14.81
N LEU A 81 4.10 9.36 13.86
CA LEU A 81 4.03 7.92 14.11
C LEU A 81 5.43 7.29 14.21
N PRO A 82 5.66 6.40 15.18
CA PRO A 82 6.86 5.57 15.24
C PRO A 82 7.03 4.74 13.97
N GLN A 83 8.28 4.42 13.63
CA GLN A 83 8.59 3.65 12.42
C GLN A 83 7.81 2.33 12.33
N GLU A 84 7.65 1.61 13.43
CA GLU A 84 6.89 0.36 13.46
C GLU A 84 5.43 0.57 13.01
N VAL A 85 4.77 1.64 13.45
CA VAL A 85 3.41 1.99 13.05
C VAL A 85 3.37 2.40 11.57
N GLN A 86 4.40 3.08 11.09
CA GLN A 86 4.56 3.43 9.67
C GLN A 86 4.70 2.18 8.78
N ASP A 87 5.38 1.14 9.27
CA ASP A 87 5.51 -0.13 8.54
C ASP A 87 4.14 -0.82 8.41
N TYR A 88 3.35 -0.89 9.48
CA TYR A 88 1.97 -1.41 9.44
C TYR A 88 1.07 -0.59 8.51
N ARG A 89 1.21 0.73 8.50
CA ARG A 89 0.51 1.62 7.55
C ARG A 89 0.80 1.22 6.11
N LEU A 90 2.09 1.08 5.77
CA LEU A 90 2.53 0.70 4.43
C LEU A 90 1.99 -0.68 4.02
N TRP A 91 2.01 -1.65 4.94
CA TRP A 91 1.49 -3.00 4.66
C TRP A 91 -0.02 -2.98 4.39
N ALA A 92 -0.78 -2.22 5.19
CA ALA A 92 -2.21 -2.03 5.00
C ALA A 92 -2.53 -1.33 3.67
N GLU A 93 -1.76 -0.31 3.30
CA GLU A 93 -1.89 0.38 2.01
C GLU A 93 -1.64 -0.57 0.84
N TRP A 94 -0.52 -1.30 0.82
CA TRP A 94 -0.22 -2.26 -0.25
C TRP A 94 -1.26 -3.37 -0.35
N TYR A 95 -1.78 -3.83 0.78
CA TYR A 95 -2.87 -4.80 0.79
C TYR A 95 -4.13 -4.24 0.14
N LEU A 96 -4.59 -3.05 0.53
CA LEU A 96 -5.78 -2.43 -0.04
C LEU A 96 -5.62 -2.14 -1.54
N GLN A 97 -4.44 -1.70 -1.96
CA GLN A 97 -4.15 -1.53 -3.38
C GLN A 97 -4.20 -2.88 -4.12
N GLY A 98 -3.53 -3.91 -3.60
CA GLY A 98 -3.54 -5.25 -4.19
C GLY A 98 -4.95 -5.82 -4.32
N ILE A 99 -5.77 -5.70 -3.26
CA ILE A 99 -7.17 -6.13 -3.25
C ILE A 99 -8.01 -5.32 -4.25
N GLY A 100 -7.81 -4.01 -4.35
CA GLY A 100 -8.52 -3.16 -5.30
C GLY A 100 -8.33 -3.55 -6.77
N PHE A 101 -7.19 -4.18 -7.10
CA PHE A 101 -6.90 -4.69 -8.45
C PHE A 101 -7.10 -6.21 -8.60
N TYR A 102 -7.32 -6.94 -7.51
CA TYR A 102 -7.53 -8.39 -7.53
C TYR A 102 -8.76 -8.74 -8.37
N GLY A 103 -8.62 -9.65 -9.35
CA GLY A 103 -9.71 -9.99 -10.28
C GLY A 103 -9.97 -8.97 -11.39
N VAL A 104 -9.31 -7.81 -11.37
CA VAL A 104 -9.54 -6.70 -12.31
C VAL A 104 -8.30 -6.43 -13.16
N ASN A 105 -7.14 -6.28 -12.52
CA ASN A 105 -5.85 -6.12 -13.18
C ASN A 105 -4.79 -6.92 -12.43
N TRP A 106 -4.54 -8.14 -12.92
CA TRP A 106 -3.62 -9.07 -12.28
C TRP A 106 -2.16 -8.60 -12.28
N GLU A 107 -1.72 -7.85 -13.28
CA GLU A 107 -0.35 -7.31 -13.32
C GLU A 107 -0.10 -6.37 -12.14
N ILE A 108 -1.04 -5.45 -11.89
CA ILE A 108 -0.95 -4.50 -10.78
C ILE A 108 -1.08 -5.22 -9.44
N ALA A 109 -2.03 -6.15 -9.32
CA ALA A 109 -2.20 -6.94 -8.10
C ALA A 109 -0.93 -7.74 -7.74
N VAL A 110 -0.30 -8.39 -8.73
CA VAL A 110 0.99 -9.10 -8.55
C VAL A 110 2.05 -8.16 -8.01
N GLY A 111 2.14 -6.92 -8.52
CA GLY A 111 3.11 -5.93 -8.03
C GLY A 111 2.96 -5.69 -6.53
N TYR A 112 1.77 -5.29 -6.09
CA TYR A 112 1.50 -5.01 -4.68
C TYR A 112 1.70 -6.21 -3.76
N PHE A 113 1.17 -7.38 -4.14
CA PHE A 113 1.33 -8.57 -3.32
C PHE A 113 2.75 -9.13 -3.32
N ARG A 114 3.56 -8.87 -4.35
CA ARG A 114 4.98 -9.24 -4.38
C ARG A 114 5.77 -8.45 -3.35
N ASP A 115 5.57 -7.13 -3.33
CA ASP A 115 6.22 -6.25 -2.37
C ASP A 115 5.75 -6.57 -0.94
N LEU A 116 4.44 -6.77 -0.75
CA LEU A 116 3.87 -7.09 0.55
C LEU A 116 4.32 -8.46 1.08
N CYS A 117 4.28 -9.52 0.27
CA CYS A 117 4.74 -10.85 0.68
C CYS A 117 6.24 -10.86 1.02
N LEU A 118 7.05 -10.04 0.33
CA LEU A 118 8.49 -9.94 0.59
C LEU A 118 8.79 -9.39 1.99
N VAL A 119 8.07 -8.35 2.42
CA VAL A 119 8.37 -7.65 3.69
C VAL A 119 7.49 -8.08 4.86
N ALA A 120 6.25 -8.52 4.58
CA ALA A 120 5.25 -8.89 5.56
C ALA A 120 4.49 -10.18 5.11
N PRO A 121 5.18 -11.32 5.01
CA PRO A 121 4.59 -12.59 4.56
C PRO A 121 3.47 -13.12 5.48
N PHE A 122 3.39 -12.62 6.72
CA PHE A 122 2.39 -12.98 7.71
C PHE A 122 1.12 -12.11 7.62
N TYR A 123 1.17 -11.00 6.89
CA TYR A 123 0.09 -10.03 6.87
C TYR A 123 -1.01 -10.45 5.90
N GLN A 124 -2.21 -10.72 6.43
CA GLN A 124 -3.45 -10.97 5.68
C GLN A 124 -3.27 -11.88 4.45
N SER A 125 -2.63 -13.04 4.63
CA SER A 125 -2.38 -14.02 3.55
C SER A 125 -1.68 -13.45 2.31
N SER A 126 -0.82 -12.43 2.47
CA SER A 126 -0.15 -11.71 1.37
C SER A 126 0.52 -12.63 0.34
N CYS A 127 1.21 -13.69 0.80
CA CYS A 127 1.87 -14.64 -0.10
C CYS A 127 0.91 -15.60 -0.81
N GLU A 128 -0.24 -15.92 -0.21
CA GLU A 128 -1.29 -16.70 -0.89
C GLU A 128 -1.97 -15.84 -1.95
N LEU A 129 -2.28 -14.57 -1.63
CA LEU A 129 -2.81 -13.59 -2.58
C LEU A 129 -1.85 -13.33 -3.74
N LEU A 130 -0.54 -13.26 -3.46
CA LEU A 130 0.50 -13.20 -4.49
C LEU A 130 0.45 -14.42 -5.40
N ARG A 131 0.42 -15.63 -4.81
CA ARG A 131 0.36 -16.88 -5.58
C ARG A 131 -0.85 -16.89 -6.51
N ASP A 132 -2.02 -16.59 -5.98
CA ASP A 132 -3.27 -16.67 -6.73
C ASP A 132 -3.32 -15.60 -7.83
N SER A 133 -2.77 -14.41 -7.57
CA SER A 133 -2.60 -13.34 -8.57
C SER A 133 -1.62 -13.73 -9.67
N LEU A 134 -0.48 -14.36 -9.34
CA LEU A 134 0.51 -14.86 -10.31
C LEU A 134 -0.08 -15.94 -11.21
N ILE A 135 -0.82 -16.90 -10.63
CA ILE A 135 -1.51 -17.96 -11.40
C ILE A 135 -2.50 -17.33 -12.37
N SER A 136 -3.32 -16.41 -11.89
CA SER A 136 -4.34 -15.75 -12.71
C SER A 136 -3.73 -14.89 -13.81
N TYR A 137 -2.60 -14.23 -13.54
CA TYR A 137 -1.91 -13.47 -14.56
C TYR A 137 -1.29 -14.38 -15.63
N ALA A 138 -0.66 -15.49 -15.22
CA ALA A 138 -0.16 -16.51 -16.12
C ALA A 138 -1.27 -17.14 -16.98
N ASP A 139 -2.46 -17.35 -16.41
CA ASP A 139 -3.64 -17.83 -17.13
C ASP A 139 -4.05 -16.87 -18.27
N LEU A 140 -3.90 -15.54 -18.08
CA LEU A 140 -4.17 -14.57 -19.16
C LEU A 140 -3.21 -14.74 -20.35
N TYR A 141 -1.92 -14.91 -20.08
CA TYR A 141 -0.91 -15.19 -21.10
C TYR A 141 -1.17 -16.53 -21.81
N ALA A 142 -1.45 -17.57 -21.04
CA ALA A 142 -1.82 -18.89 -21.56
C ALA A 142 -3.07 -18.83 -22.45
N PHE A 143 -4.10 -18.08 -22.04
CA PHE A 143 -5.32 -17.88 -22.82
C PHE A 143 -5.03 -17.16 -24.15
N ALA A 144 -4.10 -16.20 -24.14
CA ALA A 144 -3.61 -15.53 -25.34
C ALA A 144 -2.64 -16.38 -26.19
N GLN A 145 -2.35 -17.62 -25.78
CA GLN A 145 -1.35 -18.52 -26.37
C GLN A 145 0.08 -17.95 -26.34
N ASP A 146 0.34 -16.96 -25.49
CA ASP A 146 1.65 -16.42 -25.21
C ASP A 146 2.28 -17.20 -24.05
N TRP A 147 2.70 -18.42 -24.36
CA TRP A 147 3.05 -19.42 -23.34
C TRP A 147 4.34 -19.11 -22.59
N CYS A 148 5.31 -18.47 -23.24
CA CYS A 148 6.63 -18.28 -22.65
C CYS A 148 6.61 -17.33 -21.43
N PRO A 149 5.96 -16.15 -21.48
CA PRO A 149 5.75 -15.33 -20.29
C PRO A 149 4.94 -16.04 -19.20
N ALA A 150 3.95 -16.86 -19.58
CA ALA A 150 3.15 -17.61 -18.60
C ALA A 150 4.02 -18.55 -17.74
N VAL A 151 5.06 -19.16 -18.31
CA VAL A 151 5.99 -20.04 -17.57
C VAL A 151 6.64 -19.30 -16.40
N ASP A 152 7.11 -18.08 -16.60
CA ASP A 152 7.81 -17.32 -15.55
C ASP A 152 6.90 -17.05 -14.35
N PHE A 153 5.66 -16.61 -14.60
CA PHE A 153 4.68 -16.35 -13.56
C PHE A 153 4.23 -17.62 -12.83
N TYR A 154 4.00 -18.74 -13.53
CA TYR A 154 3.69 -20.02 -12.88
C TYR A 154 4.85 -20.55 -12.03
N VAL A 155 6.10 -20.40 -12.50
CA VAL A 155 7.28 -20.79 -11.73
C VAL A 155 7.39 -19.96 -10.45
N GLU A 156 7.13 -18.66 -10.53
CA GLU A 156 7.11 -17.81 -9.34
C GLU A 156 5.99 -18.19 -8.38
N ALA A 157 4.77 -18.43 -8.88
CA ALA A 157 3.66 -18.89 -8.05
C ALA A 157 4.01 -20.18 -7.29
N GLN A 158 4.69 -21.12 -7.95
CA GLN A 158 5.10 -22.39 -7.35
C GLN A 158 6.04 -22.21 -6.15
N ARG A 159 6.81 -21.11 -6.10
CA ARG A 159 7.68 -20.78 -4.95
C ARG A 159 6.89 -20.36 -3.72
N GLN A 160 5.70 -19.79 -3.91
CA GLN A 160 4.80 -19.40 -2.82
C GLN A 160 3.95 -20.58 -2.32
N GLY A 161 3.74 -21.58 -3.16
CA GLY A 161 3.09 -22.83 -2.81
C GLY A 161 2.76 -23.63 -4.06
N ASN A 162 2.79 -24.96 -3.94
CA ASN A 162 2.55 -25.85 -5.07
C ASN A 162 1.23 -26.59 -4.95
N SER A 163 0.59 -26.86 -6.08
CA SER A 163 -0.61 -27.69 -6.19
C SER A 163 -0.55 -28.55 -7.46
N THR A 164 -1.33 -29.62 -7.51
CA THR A 164 -1.42 -30.47 -8.72
C THR A 164 -1.90 -29.67 -9.93
N GLU A 165 -2.86 -28.76 -9.74
CA GLU A 165 -3.37 -27.89 -10.80
C GLU A 165 -2.28 -26.95 -11.32
N LEU A 166 -1.56 -26.27 -10.42
CA LEU A 166 -0.47 -25.37 -10.81
C LEU A 166 0.63 -26.13 -11.56
N ALA A 167 0.99 -27.32 -11.10
CA ALA A 167 1.98 -28.16 -11.78
C ALA A 167 1.54 -28.53 -13.21
N GLN A 168 0.26 -28.84 -13.43
CA GLN A 168 -0.30 -29.12 -14.75
C GLN A 168 -0.29 -27.89 -15.66
N LYS A 169 -0.71 -26.72 -15.14
CA LYS A 169 -0.67 -25.46 -15.87
C LYS A 169 0.74 -25.09 -16.32
N LEU A 170 1.71 -25.23 -15.41
CA LEU A 170 3.12 -24.97 -15.70
C LEU A 170 3.67 -25.90 -16.78
N GLU A 171 3.35 -27.20 -16.74
CA GLU A 171 3.80 -28.15 -17.76
C GLU A 171 3.18 -27.88 -19.13
N ALA A 172 1.89 -27.54 -19.16
CA ALA A 172 1.22 -27.12 -20.40
C ALA A 172 1.87 -25.86 -20.98
N ALA A 173 2.15 -24.86 -20.14
CA ALA A 173 2.82 -23.62 -20.57
C ALA A 173 4.24 -23.88 -21.09
N ARG A 174 5.02 -24.77 -20.45
CA ARG A 174 6.35 -25.16 -20.94
C ARG A 174 6.29 -25.83 -22.30
N THR A 175 5.35 -26.74 -22.49
CA THR A 175 5.13 -27.41 -23.78
C THR A 175 4.75 -26.39 -24.85
N GLY A 176 3.76 -25.54 -24.58
CA GLY A 176 3.31 -24.50 -25.51
C GLY A 176 4.41 -23.49 -25.85
N CYS A 177 5.29 -23.16 -24.90
CA CYS A 177 6.43 -22.26 -25.14
C CYS A 177 7.48 -22.90 -26.05
N LEU A 178 7.78 -24.20 -25.90
CA LEU A 178 8.73 -24.92 -26.75
C LEU A 178 8.21 -25.09 -28.18
N GLU A 179 6.89 -25.25 -28.34
CA GLU A 179 6.23 -25.42 -29.63
C GLU A 179 5.98 -24.08 -30.34
N ALA A 180 6.12 -22.95 -29.66
CA ALA A 180 5.95 -21.63 -30.24
C ALA A 180 6.99 -21.38 -31.34
N THR A 181 6.56 -21.45 -32.60
CA THR A 181 7.37 -20.97 -33.72
C THR A 181 7.37 -19.45 -33.74
N PRO A 182 8.52 -18.76 -33.90
CA PRO A 182 8.55 -17.31 -33.96
C PRO A 182 7.61 -16.83 -35.06
N THR A 183 6.67 -15.95 -34.71
CA THR A 183 5.80 -15.28 -35.67
C THR A 183 6.69 -14.58 -36.70
N PRO A 184 6.55 -14.83 -38.01
CA PRO A 184 7.31 -14.10 -39.02
C PRO A 184 6.93 -12.62 -38.97
N GLY A 185 7.69 -11.83 -38.20
CA GLY A 185 7.59 -10.39 -38.17
C GLY A 185 8.24 -9.81 -39.42
N VAL A 186 7.48 -9.74 -40.51
CA VAL A 186 7.82 -8.81 -41.60
C VAL A 186 7.16 -7.49 -41.29
N ILE A 187 7.87 -6.60 -40.59
CA ILE A 187 7.65 -5.17 -40.73
C ILE A 187 8.58 -4.69 -41.86
N THR A 188 8.19 -4.90 -43.11
CA THR A 188 8.78 -4.13 -44.23
C THR A 188 8.08 -2.79 -44.27
N GLY A 189 8.71 -1.75 -43.71
CA GLY A 189 8.12 -0.40 -43.75
C GLY A 189 8.73 0.64 -42.83
N THR A 190 9.76 0.35 -42.03
CA THR A 190 10.48 1.42 -41.33
C THR A 190 11.34 2.21 -42.32
N VAL A 191 10.82 3.36 -42.76
CA VAL A 191 11.64 4.40 -43.36
C VAL A 191 12.49 5.01 -42.23
N PRO A 192 13.83 5.02 -42.32
CA PRO A 192 14.63 5.75 -41.36
C PRO A 192 14.33 7.25 -41.50
N ILE A 193 13.81 7.86 -40.43
CA ILE A 193 13.84 9.32 -40.29
C ILE A 193 15.29 9.67 -39.94
N THR A 194 16.04 10.18 -40.91
CA THR A 194 17.46 10.55 -40.73
C THR A 194 17.68 12.05 -40.49
N ASP A 195 16.63 12.84 -40.26
CA ASP A 195 16.77 14.28 -39.98
C ASP A 195 16.73 14.57 -38.48
N VAL A 196 17.78 14.14 -37.77
CA VAL A 196 18.14 14.77 -36.50
C VAL A 196 19.21 15.81 -36.81
N GLN A 197 18.77 17.06 -37.07
CA GLN A 197 19.70 18.19 -37.07
C GLN A 197 20.31 18.31 -35.67
N PRO A 198 21.65 18.36 -35.53
CA PRO A 198 22.27 18.62 -34.24
C PRO A 198 21.84 20.00 -33.75
N PHE A 199 21.33 20.07 -32.51
CA PHE A 199 21.19 21.33 -31.81
C PHE A 199 22.59 21.92 -31.58
N GLY A 200 22.99 22.83 -32.48
CA GLY A 200 24.14 23.70 -32.28
C GLY A 200 23.84 24.65 -31.14
N GLY A 201 24.22 24.27 -29.93
CA GLY A 201 24.15 25.14 -28.76
C GLY A 201 24.96 26.41 -29.00
N SER A 202 24.27 27.53 -29.13
CA SER A 202 24.87 28.84 -28.88
C SER A 202 24.43 29.27 -27.49
N SER A 203 25.35 29.14 -26.54
CA SER A 203 25.21 29.63 -25.17
C SER A 203 25.02 31.15 -25.21
N SER A 204 23.77 31.61 -25.08
CA SER A 204 23.48 33.01 -24.77
C SER A 204 23.03 33.09 -23.32
N ASN A 205 23.93 33.64 -22.50
CA ASN A 205 23.72 33.99 -21.10
C ASN A 205 22.40 34.74 -20.92
N PHE A 206 21.42 34.12 -20.26
CA PHE A 206 20.34 34.86 -19.62
C PHE A 206 20.86 35.41 -18.29
N LEU A 207 21.32 36.66 -18.32
CA LEU A 207 21.35 37.49 -17.12
C LEU A 207 19.92 37.94 -16.81
N PRO A 208 19.46 37.87 -15.54
CA PRO A 208 18.18 38.44 -15.16
C PRO A 208 18.29 39.97 -15.10
N THR A 209 17.44 40.68 -15.83
CA THR A 209 17.25 42.13 -15.65
C THR A 209 16.45 42.41 -14.38
N PRO A 210 16.84 43.42 -13.57
CA PRO A 210 16.10 43.81 -12.37
C PRO A 210 14.80 44.53 -12.72
N GLY A 211 13.79 44.33 -11.87
CA GLY A 211 12.45 44.89 -12.02
C GLY A 211 12.44 46.42 -12.00
N THR A 212 11.54 46.99 -12.80
CA THR A 212 11.13 48.39 -12.70
C THR A 212 9.78 48.48 -12.01
N GLU A 213 9.84 48.95 -10.77
CA GLU A 213 8.80 49.66 -10.06
C GLU A 213 8.34 50.88 -10.87
N ASN A 214 7.04 51.13 -10.93
CA ASN A 214 6.49 52.46 -11.18
C ASN A 214 5.09 52.58 -10.56
N ARG A 215 5.07 53.28 -9.43
CA ARG A 215 4.23 54.44 -9.08
C ARG A 215 2.79 54.49 -9.58
#